data_AF-A0A1X1VJT4-F1
#
_entry.id   AF-A0A1X1VJT4-F1
#
_cell.length_a   1.000
_cell.length_b   1.000
_cell.length_c   1.000
_cell.angle_alpha   90.00
_cell.angle_beta   90.00
_cell.angle_gamma   90.00
#
_symmetry.space_group_name_H-M   'P 1'
#
loop_
_entity.id
_entity.type
_entity.pdbx_description
1 polymer ?
#
loop_
_entity_poly.entity_id
_entity_poly.type
_entity_poly.pdbx_seq_one_letter_code
_entity_poly.pdbx_strand_id
1 'polypeptide(L)'
;MRGTQGGRVVDADARVAWLLADTAGPDLIGAERSRVFIDLGAGDNHLAVHRILTIVGDHRIALPAALLDTLHSWLDHYLGSPEEPRLRALLAAIPCA
;
A
#
# COMPACT_ATOMS: atom_id res chain seq x y z
N MET A 1 -18.01 24.98 0.03
CA MET A 1 -18.40 23.87 -0.87
C MET A 1 -17.18 22.99 -1.08
N ARG A 2 -17.36 21.66 -0.97
CA ARG A 2 -16.39 20.54 -1.08
C ARG A 2 -15.36 20.44 0.07
N GLY A 3 -15.16 19.31 0.75
CA GLY A 3 -15.77 17.99 0.59
C GLY A 3 -15.60 17.13 1.85
N THR A 4 -16.71 16.61 2.37
CA THR A 4 -16.73 15.45 3.27
C THR A 4 -16.60 14.18 2.41
N GLN A 5 -15.41 13.98 1.86
CA GLN A 5 -15.01 12.74 1.16
C GLN A 5 -13.69 12.18 1.76
N GLY A 6 -13.24 12.68 2.92
CA GLY A 6 -12.00 12.25 3.57
C GLY A 6 -12.12 10.94 4.35
N GLY A 7 -13.27 10.68 5.00
CA GLY A 7 -13.42 9.56 5.94
C GLY A 7 -13.43 8.16 5.31
N ARG A 8 -13.88 8.01 4.06
CA ARG A 8 -13.97 6.68 3.41
C ARG A 8 -12.64 6.20 2.82
N VAL A 9 -11.78 7.13 2.43
CA VAL A 9 -10.47 6.83 1.83
C VAL A 9 -9.44 6.55 2.92
N VAL A 10 -9.42 7.35 4.01
CA VAL A 10 -8.51 7.09 5.15
C VAL A 10 -8.72 5.71 5.78
N ASP A 11 -9.96 5.22 5.87
CA ASP A 11 -10.25 3.87 6.35
C ASP A 11 -9.79 2.79 5.37
N ALA A 12 -9.90 3.03 4.06
CA ALA A 12 -9.44 2.11 3.03
C ALA A 12 -7.91 2.02 3.02
N ASP A 13 -7.23 3.16 3.13
CA ASP A 13 -5.76 3.24 3.19
C ASP A 13 -5.24 2.57 4.45
N ALA A 14 -5.86 2.82 5.61
CA ALA A 14 -5.50 2.15 6.86
C ALA A 14 -5.62 0.63 6.74
N ARG A 15 -6.76 0.14 6.24
CA ARG A 15 -6.98 -1.30 6.04
C ARG A 15 -5.92 -1.91 5.11
N VAL A 16 -5.63 -1.26 3.99
CA VAL A 16 -4.65 -1.76 3.01
C VAL A 16 -3.23 -1.71 3.56
N ALA A 17 -2.88 -0.64 4.27
CA ALA A 17 -1.56 -0.49 4.91
C ALA A 17 -1.30 -1.61 5.92
N TRP A 18 -2.29 -1.93 6.76
CA TRP A 18 -2.17 -3.03 7.72
C TRP A 18 -2.12 -4.40 7.04
N LEU A 19 -2.91 -4.63 6.01
CA LEU A 19 -2.89 -5.90 5.28
C LEU A 19 -1.54 -6.14 4.57
N LEU A 20 -0.98 -5.10 3.97
CA LEU A 20 0.36 -5.12 3.38
C LEU A 20 1.43 -5.38 4.45
N ALA A 21 1.35 -4.71 5.60
CA ALA A 21 2.31 -4.87 6.68
C ALA A 21 2.27 -6.26 7.32
N ASP A 22 1.08 -6.88 7.43
CA ASP A 22 0.94 -8.24 7.93
C ASP A 22 1.51 -9.26 6.95
N THR A 23 1.23 -9.07 5.65
CA THR A 23 1.64 -10.01 4.60
C THR A 23 3.12 -9.91 4.25
N ALA A 24 3.63 -8.70 4.00
CA ALA A 24 5.02 -8.47 3.63
C ALA A 24 5.94 -8.33 4.86
N GLY A 25 5.37 -8.13 6.05
CA GLY A 25 6.10 -7.86 7.29
C GLY A 25 7.28 -8.81 7.57
N PRO A 26 7.12 -10.14 7.45
CA PRO A 26 8.20 -11.09 7.66
C PRO A 26 9.42 -10.86 6.76
N ASP A 27 9.20 -10.34 5.55
CA ASP A 27 10.25 -10.10 4.55
C ASP A 27 10.87 -8.69 4.65
N LEU A 28 10.24 -7.76 5.39
CA LEU A 28 10.79 -6.43 5.65
C LEU A 28 11.95 -6.52 6.67
N ILE A 29 13.10 -5.95 6.32
CA ILE A 29 14.31 -6.02 7.16
C ILE A 29 14.79 -4.64 7.65
N GLY A 30 15.44 -4.65 8.82
CA GLY A 30 16.19 -3.51 9.33
C GLY A 30 15.44 -2.17 9.34
N ALA A 31 16.04 -1.16 8.72
CA ALA A 31 15.54 0.20 8.72
C ALA A 31 14.23 0.38 7.92
N GLU A 32 13.99 -0.45 6.89
CA GLU A 32 12.78 -0.41 6.08
C GLU A 32 11.57 -0.80 6.91
N ARG A 33 11.68 -1.91 7.65
CA ARG A 33 10.66 -2.38 8.58
C ARG A 33 10.34 -1.31 9.63
N SER A 34 11.35 -0.77 10.30
CA SER A 34 11.15 0.27 11.31
C SER A 34 10.41 1.49 10.77
N ARG A 35 10.77 1.94 9.56
CA ARG A 35 10.13 3.09 8.91
C ARG A 35 8.66 2.83 8.58
N VAL A 36 8.32 1.65 8.07
CA VAL A 36 6.92 1.28 7.80
C VAL A 36 6.08 1.31 9.08
N PHE A 37 6.55 0.69 10.16
CA PHE A 37 5.80 0.66 11.42
C PHE A 37 5.72 2.02 12.13
N ILE A 38 6.70 2.91 11.92
CA ILE A 38 6.62 4.31 12.37
C ILE A 38 5.49 5.04 11.63
N ASP A 39 5.43 4.96 10.30
CA ASP A 39 4.39 5.62 9.51
C ASP A 39 2.99 5.10 9.90
N LEU A 40 2.84 3.77 10.08
CA LEU A 40 1.60 3.15 10.54
C LEU A 40 1.20 3.64 11.94
N GLY A 41 2.15 3.70 12.88
CA GLY A 41 1.90 4.15 14.25
C GLY A 41 1.54 5.64 14.34
N ALA A 42 2.03 6.45 13.39
CA ALA A 42 1.67 7.87 13.26
C ALA A 42 0.30 8.09 12.60
N GLY A 43 -0.28 7.07 11.97
CA GLY A 43 -1.53 7.16 11.20
C GLY A 43 -1.34 7.62 9.76
N ASP A 44 -0.08 7.70 9.27
CA ASP A 44 0.27 8.06 7.90
C ASP A 44 0.10 6.86 6.95
N ASN A 45 -1.11 6.28 6.92
CA ASN A 45 -1.39 5.02 6.23
C ASN A 45 -1.12 5.08 4.73
N HIS A 46 -1.44 6.20 4.09
CA HIS A 46 -1.14 6.40 2.67
C HIS A 46 0.38 6.33 2.41
N LEU A 47 1.19 7.01 3.23
CA LEU A 47 2.65 6.94 3.13
C LEU A 47 3.17 5.52 3.37
N ALA A 48 2.59 4.82 4.36
CA ALA A 48 2.93 3.44 4.65
C ALA A 48 2.64 2.51 3.46
N VAL A 49 1.48 2.63 2.79
CA VAL A 49 1.15 1.84 1.59
C VAL A 49 2.19 2.07 0.49
N HIS A 50 2.47 3.32 0.16
CA HIS A 50 3.46 3.65 -0.87
C HIS A 50 4.84 3.07 -0.54
N ARG A 51 5.26 3.18 0.73
CA ARG A 51 6.54 2.67 1.19
C ARG A 51 6.61 1.15 1.09
N ILE A 52 5.58 0.43 1.56
CA ILE A 52 5.55 -1.04 1.50
C ILE A 52 5.54 -1.51 0.04
N LEU A 53 4.70 -0.93 -0.83
CA LEU A 53 4.65 -1.30 -2.26
C LEU A 53 5.99 -1.06 -2.97
N THR A 54 6.71 0.01 -2.60
CA THR A 54 8.04 0.29 -3.15
C THR A 54 9.02 -0.80 -2.72
N ILE A 55 9.08 -1.12 -1.42
CA ILE A 55 9.98 -2.16 -0.90
C ILE A 55 9.64 -3.53 -1.52
N VAL A 56 8.36 -3.92 -1.55
CA VAL A 56 7.92 -5.19 -2.13
C VAL A 56 8.27 -5.28 -3.62
N GLY A 57 8.10 -4.19 -4.38
CA GLY A 57 8.48 -4.12 -5.78
C GLY A 57 10.00 -4.23 -5.99
N ASP A 58 10.78 -3.43 -5.25
CA ASP A 58 12.24 -3.37 -5.36
C ASP A 58 12.91 -4.70 -4.96
N HIS A 59 12.44 -5.31 -3.87
CA HIS A 59 12.93 -6.60 -3.38
C HIS A 59 12.26 -7.80 -4.06
N ARG A 60 11.28 -7.55 -4.95
CA ARG A 60 10.51 -8.57 -5.66
C ARG A 60 9.89 -9.61 -4.71
N ILE A 61 9.40 -9.13 -3.56
CA ILE A 61 8.69 -9.94 -2.57
C ILE A 61 7.36 -10.36 -3.19
N ALA A 62 7.09 -11.66 -3.18
CA ALA A 62 5.87 -12.18 -3.78
C ALA A 62 4.67 -11.92 -2.86
N LEU A 63 3.58 -11.38 -3.41
CA LEU A 63 2.34 -11.19 -2.68
C LEU A 63 1.28 -12.23 -3.11
N PRO A 64 0.43 -12.70 -2.19
CA PRO A 64 -0.69 -13.57 -2.54
C PRO A 64 -1.61 -12.93 -3.57
N ALA A 65 -2.11 -13.71 -4.52
CA ALA A 65 -3.05 -13.24 -5.55
C ALA A 65 -4.25 -12.47 -4.97
N ALA A 66 -4.85 -12.98 -3.88
CA ALA A 66 -5.98 -12.33 -3.22
C ALA A 66 -5.64 -10.93 -2.67
N LEU A 67 -4.40 -10.72 -2.25
CA LEU A 67 -3.93 -9.40 -1.83
C LEU A 67 -3.74 -8.48 -3.03
N LEU A 68 -3.17 -9.00 -4.12
CA LEU A 68 -3.06 -8.23 -5.37
C LEU A 68 -4.44 -7.79 -5.88
N ASP A 69 -5.45 -8.66 -5.88
CA ASP A 69 -6.83 -8.31 -6.26
C ASP A 69 -7.43 -7.21 -5.35
N THR A 70 -7.17 -7.31 -4.05
CA THR A 70 -7.58 -6.30 -3.07
C THR A 70 -6.91 -4.95 -3.37
N LEU A 71 -5.62 -4.96 -3.71
CA LEU A 71 -4.85 -3.76 -4.04
C LEU A 71 -5.33 -3.13 -5.35
N HIS A 72 -5.68 -3.93 -6.36
CA HIS A 72 -6.28 -3.41 -7.60
C HIS A 72 -7.63 -2.72 -7.32
N SER A 73 -8.48 -3.34 -6.50
CA SER A 73 -9.77 -2.75 -6.11
C SER A 73 -9.61 -1.47 -5.30
N TRP A 74 -8.59 -1.42 -4.43
CA TRP A 74 -8.23 -0.20 -3.70
C TRP A 74 -7.74 0.91 -4.63
N LEU A 75 -6.95 0.58 -5.66
CA LEU A 75 -6.50 1.55 -6.65
C LEU A 75 -7.60 2.15 -7.51
N ASP A 76 -8.74 1.48 -7.63
CA ASP A 76 -9.88 2.06 -8.33
C ASP A 76 -10.45 3.29 -7.61
N HIS A 77 -10.12 3.50 -6.33
CA HIS A 77 -10.42 4.75 -5.62
C HIS A 77 -9.55 5.94 -6.08
N TYR A 78 -8.42 5.65 -6.73
CA TYR A 78 -7.47 6.64 -7.23
C TYR A 78 -7.69 6.98 -8.71
N LEU A 79 -8.74 6.44 -9.36
CA LEU A 79 -9.01 6.66 -10.79
C LEU A 79 -8.99 8.15 -11.17
N GLY A 80 -8.13 8.50 -12.13
CA GLY A 80 -7.94 9.87 -12.61
C GLY A 80 -7.09 10.77 -11.72
N SER A 81 -6.55 10.24 -10.62
CA SER A 81 -5.56 10.93 -9.80
C SER A 81 -4.17 10.87 -10.47
N PRO A 82 -3.29 11.84 -10.21
CA PRO A 82 -1.91 11.81 -10.70
C PRO A 82 -1.08 10.66 -10.09
N GLU A 83 -1.53 10.08 -8.98
CA GLU A 83 -0.83 9.00 -8.28
C GLU A 83 -1.15 7.61 -8.85
N GLU A 84 -2.33 7.45 -9.46
CA GLU A 84 -2.81 6.18 -10.01
C GLU A 84 -1.80 5.51 -10.94
N PRO A 85 -1.20 6.17 -11.96
CA PRO A 85 -0.30 5.50 -12.88
C PRO A 85 0.94 4.97 -12.18
N ARG A 86 1.46 5.72 -11.20
CA ARG A 86 2.64 5.32 -10.43
C ARG A 86 2.33 4.11 -9.55
N LEU A 87 1.19 4.11 -8.87
CA LEU A 87 0.79 3.00 -8.01
C LEU A 87 0.48 1.74 -8.81
N ARG A 88 -0.19 1.85 -9.96
CA ARG A 88 -0.43 0.71 -10.87
C ARG A 88 0.90 0.12 -11.38
N ALA A 89 1.89 0.96 -11.70
CA ALA A 89 3.20 0.49 -12.14
C ALA A 89 3.95 -0.26 -11.03
N LEU A 90 3.89 0.21 -9.77
CA LEU A 90 4.46 -0.49 -8.63
C LEU A 90 3.81 -1.87 -8.45
N LEU A 91 2.47 -1.94 -8.51
CA LEU A 91 1.74 -3.19 -8.38
C LEU A 91 2.05 -4.20 -9.50
N ALA A 92 2.20 -3.72 -10.74
CA ALA A 92 2.60 -4.57 -11.87
C ALA A 92 4.03 -5.15 -11.73
N ALA A 93 4.89 -4.50 -10.93
CA ALA A 93 6.24 -4.96 -10.65
C ALA A 93 6.32 -5.97 -9.49
N ILE A 94 5.20 -6.31 -8.84
CA ILE A 94 5.17 -7.26 -7.73
C ILE A 94 4.87 -8.66 -8.27
N PRO A 95 5.72 -9.68 -7.99
CA PRO A 95 5.41 -11.05 -8.37
C PRO A 95 4.25 -11.61 -7.54
N CYS A 96 3.44 -12.48 -8.16
CA CYS A 96 2.43 -13.27 -7.44
C CYS A 96 3.11 -14.48 -6.78
N ALA A 97 2.75 -14.75 -5.52
CA ALA A 97 3.12 -15.96 -4.79
C ALA A 97 2.25 -17.17 -5.18
#